data_AF-A0A0Q6SXF2-F1
#
_entry.id   AF-A0A0Q6SXF2-F1
#
_cell.length_a   1.000
_cell.length_b   1.000
_cell.length_c   1.000
_cell.angle_alpha   90.00
_cell.angle_beta   90.00
_cell.angle_gamma   90.00
#
_symmetry.space_group_name_H-M   'P 1'
#
loop_
_entity.id
_entity.type
_entity.pdbx_description
1 polymer ?
#
loop_
_entity_poly.entity_id
_entity_poly.type
_entity_poly.pdbx_seq_one_letter_code
_entity_poly.pdbx_strand_id
1 'polypeptide(L)'
;MSGRELSDPITLRLPLDVLAEIEEVAGICDRSRSWVIVRALKSYLAAEGREIIEIAEARKALDAGEGHNFDDVIAEVDAIIKGAAA
;
A
#
# COMPACT_ATOMS: atom_id res chain seq x y z
N MET A 1 8.36 -17.04 -22.29
CA MET A 1 7.48 -16.23 -21.42
C MET A 1 7.72 -16.70 -20.01
N SER A 2 8.38 -15.90 -19.18
CA SER A 2 8.58 -16.23 -17.76
C SER A 2 7.19 -16.31 -17.11
N GLY A 3 6.77 -17.52 -16.72
CA GLY A 3 5.49 -17.71 -16.04
C GLY A 3 5.50 -16.90 -14.76
N ARG A 4 4.47 -16.09 -14.51
CA ARG A 4 4.28 -15.49 -13.18
C ARG A 4 4.12 -16.62 -12.19
N GLU A 5 4.92 -16.65 -11.13
CA GLU A 5 4.61 -17.46 -9.96
C GLU A 5 3.29 -16.95 -9.38
N LEU A 6 2.26 -17.79 -9.44
CA LEU A 6 0.96 -17.53 -8.86
C LEU A 6 0.87 -18.31 -7.55
N SER A 7 0.12 -17.77 -6.59
CA SER A 7 -0.26 -18.54 -5.41
C SER A 7 -1.17 -19.72 -5.80
N ASP A 8 -1.36 -20.63 -4.86
CA ASP A 8 -2.50 -21.55 -4.93
C ASP A 8 -3.83 -20.75 -5.00
N PRO A 9 -4.89 -21.35 -5.59
CA PRO A 9 -6.19 -20.70 -5.66
C PRO A 9 -6.72 -20.32 -4.28
N ILE A 10 -7.12 -19.05 -4.14
CA ILE A 10 -7.74 -18.54 -2.93
C ILE A 10 -9.26 -18.67 -3.05
N THR A 11 -9.90 -19.34 -2.11
CA THR A 11 -11.37 -19.39 -2.02
C THR A 11 -11.87 -18.21 -1.21
N LEU A 12 -12.73 -17.39 -1.82
CA LEU A 12 -13.29 -16.19 -1.20
C LEU A 12 -14.82 -16.24 -1.24
N ARG A 13 -15.46 -15.83 -0.14
CA ARG A 13 -16.91 -15.60 -0.09
C ARG A 13 -17.18 -14.11 -0.23
N LEU A 14 -18.00 -13.74 -1.20
CA LEU A 14 -18.39 -12.36 -1.47
C LEU A 14 -19.90 -12.18 -1.23
N PRO A 15 -20.34 -10.99 -0.77
CA PRO A 15 -21.73 -10.58 -0.92
C PRO A 15 -22.19 -10.70 -2.39
N LEU A 16 -23.43 -11.09 -2.62
CA LEU A 16 -23.94 -11.39 -3.97
C LEU A 16 -24.01 -10.14 -4.86
N ASP A 17 -24.34 -9.00 -4.27
CA ASP A 17 -24.32 -7.68 -4.91
C ASP A 17 -22.91 -7.30 -5.36
N VAL A 18 -21.91 -7.45 -4.49
CA VAL A 18 -20.50 -7.20 -4.86
C VAL A 18 -20.02 -8.14 -5.96
N LEU A 19 -20.41 -9.43 -5.91
CA LEU A 19 -20.07 -10.38 -6.97
C LEU A 19 -20.70 -9.98 -8.30
N ALA A 20 -21.97 -9.54 -8.30
CA ALA A 20 -22.67 -9.11 -9.50
C ALA A 20 -21.98 -7.90 -10.16
N GLU A 21 -21.58 -6.89 -9.38
CA GLU A 21 -20.84 -5.73 -9.91
C GLU A 21 -19.47 -6.12 -10.49
N ILE A 22 -18.75 -7.04 -9.83
CA ILE A 22 -17.48 -7.57 -10.35
C ILE A 22 -17.69 -8.28 -11.69
N GLU A 23 -18.75 -9.08 -11.81
CA GLU A 23 -19.11 -9.80 -13.02
C GLU A 23 -19.52 -8.87 -14.16
N GLU A 24 -20.25 -7.80 -13.87
CA GLU A 24 -20.61 -6.76 -14.84
C GLU A 24 -19.36 -6.05 -15.38
N VAL A 25 -18.47 -5.58 -14.50
CA VAL A 25 -17.21 -4.94 -14.91
C VAL A 25 -16.34 -5.88 -15.74
N ALA A 26 -16.24 -7.15 -15.32
CA ALA A 26 -15.50 -8.17 -16.04
C ALA A 26 -16.07 -8.37 -17.46
N GLY A 27 -17.40 -8.44 -17.60
CA GLY A 27 -18.09 -8.56 -18.88
C GLY A 27 -17.87 -7.36 -19.80
N ILE A 28 -18.04 -6.14 -19.29
CA ILE A 28 -17.80 -4.89 -20.05
C ILE A 28 -16.35 -4.82 -20.55
N CYS A 29 -15.40 -5.26 -19.75
CA CYS A 29 -13.97 -5.17 -20.07
C CYS A 29 -13.44 -6.35 -20.90
N ASP A 30 -14.24 -7.37 -21.18
CA ASP A 30 -13.82 -8.67 -21.74
C ASP A 30 -12.63 -9.28 -20.95
N ARG A 31 -12.78 -9.33 -19.63
CA ARG A 31 -11.78 -9.84 -18.69
C ARG A 31 -12.39 -10.86 -17.72
N SER A 32 -11.53 -11.59 -17.03
CA SER A 32 -11.97 -12.53 -15.99
C SER A 32 -12.29 -11.81 -14.68
N ARG A 33 -13.14 -12.41 -13.84
CA ARG A 33 -13.37 -11.99 -12.44
C ARG A 33 -12.06 -11.86 -11.67
N SER A 34 -11.14 -12.82 -11.87
CA SER A 34 -9.81 -12.81 -11.26
C SER A 34 -9.01 -11.56 -11.65
N TRP A 35 -9.10 -11.09 -12.90
CA TRP A 35 -8.44 -9.86 -13.33
C TRP A 35 -8.96 -8.64 -12.57
N VAL A 36 -10.28 -8.52 -12.40
CA VAL A 36 -10.91 -7.41 -11.65
C VAL A 36 -10.48 -7.45 -10.18
N ILE A 37 -10.55 -8.63 -9.56
CA ILE A 37 -10.18 -8.83 -8.15
C ILE A 37 -8.70 -8.50 -7.91
N VAL A 38 -7.80 -9.04 -8.74
CA VAL A 38 -6.36 -8.76 -8.61
C VAL A 38 -6.06 -7.27 -8.79
N ARG A 39 -6.77 -6.59 -9.71
CA ARG A 39 -6.63 -5.14 -9.91
C ARG A 39 -7.09 -4.34 -8.68
N ALA A 40 -8.22 -4.71 -8.09
CA ALA A 40 -8.73 -4.09 -6.88
C ALA A 40 -7.76 -4.28 -5.70
N LEU A 41 -7.29 -5.51 -5.47
CA LEU A 41 -6.34 -5.84 -4.41
C LEU A 41 -5.01 -5.07 -4.56
N LYS A 42 -4.48 -4.97 -5.79
CA LYS A 42 -3.28 -4.16 -6.05
C LYS A 42 -3.49 -2.69 -5.77
N SER A 43 -4.67 -2.15 -6.07
CA SER A 43 -5.00 -0.75 -5.80
C SER A 43 -5.08 -0.49 -4.29
N TYR A 44 -5.74 -1.39 -3.54
CA TYR A 44 -5.77 -1.34 -2.08
C TYR A 44 -4.36 -1.36 -1.48
N LEU A 45 -3.51 -2.30 -1.91
CA LEU A 45 -2.14 -2.42 -1.40
C LEU A 45 -1.23 -1.24 -1.78
N ALA A 46 -1.51 -0.55 -2.89
CA ALA A 46 -0.76 0.63 -3.29
C ALA A 46 -1.17 1.91 -2.55
N ALA A 47 -2.35 1.93 -1.92
CA ALA A 47 -2.90 3.04 -1.17
C ALA A 47 -2.97 2.67 0.33
N GLU A 48 -4.16 2.43 0.86
CA GLU A 48 -4.42 2.14 2.28
C GLU A 48 -3.52 1.03 2.85
N GLY A 49 -3.32 -0.05 2.09
CA GLY A 49 -2.45 -1.15 2.53
C GLY A 49 -1.00 -0.72 2.75
N ARG A 50 -0.50 0.24 1.97
CA ARG A 50 0.85 0.79 2.17
C ARG A 50 0.93 1.62 3.44
N GLU A 51 -0.04 2.50 3.66
CA GLU A 51 -0.08 3.35 4.87
C GLU A 51 -0.12 2.51 6.14
N ILE A 52 -0.91 1.43 6.15
CA ILE A 52 -0.97 0.49 7.28
C ILE A 52 0.39 -0.14 7.56
N ILE A 53 1.11 -0.57 6.53
CA ILE A 53 2.43 -1.17 6.66
C ILE A 53 3.44 -0.14 7.16
N GLU A 54 3.48 1.05 6.57
CA GLU A 54 4.41 2.12 6.93
C GLU A 54 4.21 2.58 8.39
N ILE A 55 2.96 2.73 8.86
CA ILE A 55 2.68 3.06 10.26
C ILE A 55 3.14 1.95 11.20
N ALA A 56 2.95 0.68 10.82
CA ALA A 56 3.41 -0.45 11.61
C ALA A 56 4.94 -0.52 11.69
N GLU A 57 5.64 -0.18 10.61
CA GLU A 57 7.10 -0.08 10.56
C GLU A 57 7.61 1.11 11.40
N ALA A 58 6.99 2.28 11.29
CA ALA A 58 7.32 3.45 12.09
C ALA A 58 7.22 3.17 13.60
N ARG A 59 6.17 2.45 14.03
CA ARG A 59 6.04 2.02 15.43
C ARG A 59 7.18 1.11 15.88
N LYS A 60 7.58 0.14 15.05
CA LYS A 60 8.72 -0.73 15.36
C LYS A 60 10.02 0.04 15.45
N ALA A 61 10.24 1.02 14.59
CA ALA A 61 11.42 1.88 14.63
C ALA A 61 11.47 2.70 15.93
N LEU A 62 10.33 3.27 16.35
CA LEU A 62 10.23 3.96 17.65
C LEU A 62 10.54 3.03 18.83
N ASP A 63 9.98 1.81 18.82
CA ASP A 63 10.24 0.81 19.85
C ASP A 63 11.72 0.36 19.88
N ALA A 64 12.40 0.39 18.73
CA ALA A 64 13.83 0.10 18.60
C ALA A 64 14.73 1.29 18.98
N GLY A 65 14.16 2.45 19.32
CA GLY A 65 14.91 3.66 19.67
C GLY A 65 15.45 4.44 18.47
N GLU A 66 14.93 4.19 17.26
CA GLU A 66 15.32 4.87 16.02
C GLU A 66 14.55 6.19 15.81
N GLY A 67 13.80 6.65 16.81
CA GLY A 67 13.12 7.94 16.80
C GLY A 67 14.07 9.10 17.04
N HIS A 68 13.77 10.26 16.45
CA HIS A 68 14.50 11.51 16.68
C HIS A 68 13.68 12.46 17.55
N ASN A 69 14.35 13.21 18.43
CA ASN A 69 13.70 14.31 19.15
C ASN A 69 13.39 15.45 18.17
N PHE A 70 12.16 15.96 18.22
CA PHE A 70 11.70 17.03 17.35
C PHE A 70 12.53 18.31 17.47
N ASP A 71 12.89 18.71 18.69
CA ASP A 71 13.66 19.95 18.91
C ASP A 71 15.05 19.86 18.27
N ASP A 72 15.68 18.68 18.32
CA ASP A 72 16.98 18.43 17.72
C ASP A 72 16.89 18.52 16.18
N VAL A 73 15.83 17.96 15.59
CA VAL A 73 15.57 18.03 14.15
C VAL A 73 15.35 19.48 13.70
N ILE A 74 14.61 20.29 14.47
CA ILE A 74 14.40 21.71 14.16
C ILE A 74 15.72 22.47 14.18
N ALA A 75 16.57 22.24 15.19
CA ALA A 75 17.88 22.88 15.27
C ALA A 75 18.79 22.52 14.09
N GLU A 76 18.76 21.26 13.64
CA GLU A 76 19.52 20.79 12.47
C GLU A 76 19.06 21.47 11.18
N VAL A 77 17.75 21.53 10.92
CA VAL A 77 17.19 22.21 9.74
C VAL A 77 17.55 23.68 9.73
N ASP A 78 17.46 24.36 10.88
CA ASP A 78 17.83 25.77 11.03
C ASP A 78 19.30 26.04 10.67
N ALA A 79 20.19 25.13 11.06
CA ALA A 79 21.61 25.20 10.74
C ALA A 79 21.87 25.01 9.24
N ILE A 80 21.18 24.06 8.59
CA ILE A 80 21.29 23.79 7.15
C ILE A 80 20.84 25.02 6.34
N ILE A 81 19.70 25.64 6.69
CA ILE A 81 19.19 26.83 6.00
C ILE A 81 20.17 28.00 6.09
N LYS A 82 20.74 28.25 7.28
CA LYS A 82 21.72 29.32 7.50
C LYS A 82 23.03 29.06 6.75
N GLY A 83 23.46 27.81 6.64
CA GLY A 83 24.66 27.42 5.90
C GLY A 83 24.50 27.46 4.38
N ALA A 84 23.31 27.17 3.85
CA ALA A 84 23.03 27.24 2.41
C ALA A 84 22.83 28.67 1.88
N ALA A 85 22.58 29.62 2.78
CA ALA A 85 22.46 31.04 2.47
C ALA A 85 23.81 31.81 2.51
N ALA A 86 24.92 31.12 2.81
CA ALA A 86 26.27 31.67 2.93
C ALA A 86 27.12 31.47 1.68
#